data_AF-A0A1F6R2C3-F1
#
_entry.id   AF-A0A1F6R2C3-F1
#
_cell.length_a   1.000
_cell.length_b   1.000
_cell.length_c   1.000
_cell.angle_alpha   90.00
_cell.angle_beta   90.00
_cell.angle_gamma   90.00
#
_symmetry.space_group_name_H-M   'P 1'
#
loop_
_entity.id
_entity.type
_entity.pdbx_description
1 polymer ?
#
loop_
_entity_poly.entity_id
_entity_poly.type
_entity_poly.pdbx_seq_one_letter_code
_entity_poly.pdbx_strand_id
1 'polypeptide(L)'
;MIKMELVWKFLVIAVIFAVISQGIHTIAAFLEMKYYLMPEYFSVWSKLMMPGPGPPPLSFTLLSVLVGTVTAVIYSFAYLLVMKWIPGSSSLKKGANFGLMLFFVGVLPGYLALMLLINLPLQLIFYWMVEGLIINVLAGILIVRILG
;
A
#
# COMPACT_ATOMS: atom_id res chain seq x y z
N MET A 1 -19.98 7.87 18.68
CA MET A 1 -20.28 8.82 17.59
C MET A 1 -18.97 9.39 17.06
N ILE A 2 -18.62 9.15 15.80
CA ILE A 2 -17.42 9.73 15.18
C ILE A 2 -17.70 11.23 14.97
N LYS A 3 -16.80 12.10 15.46
CA LYS A 3 -16.93 13.55 15.24
C LYS A 3 -16.81 13.85 13.75
N MET A 4 -17.61 14.77 13.23
CA MET A 4 -17.53 15.22 11.83
C MET A 4 -16.12 15.68 11.44
N GLU A 5 -15.39 16.26 12.40
CA GLU A 5 -13.99 16.64 12.25
C GLU A 5 -13.06 15.46 11.89
N LEU A 6 -13.36 14.25 12.35
CA LEU A 6 -12.55 13.07 12.06
C LEU A 6 -12.84 12.53 10.66
N VAL A 7 -14.08 12.65 10.20
CA VAL A 7 -14.51 12.16 8.89
C VAL A 7 -13.78 12.88 7.77
N TRP A 8 -13.72 14.23 7.81
CA TRP A 8 -13.02 14.97 6.76
C TRP A 8 -11.51 14.66 6.75
N LYS A 9 -10.89 14.47 7.92
CA LYS A 9 -9.46 14.09 8.02
C LYS A 9 -9.20 12.76 7.32
N PHE A 10 -10.09 11.79 7.50
CA PHE A 10 -9.99 10.48 6.83
C PHE A 10 -10.11 10.62 5.31
N LEU A 11 -11.03 11.45 4.83
CA LEU A 11 -11.17 11.72 3.39
C LEU A 11 -9.92 12.37 2.80
N VAL A 12 -9.35 13.37 3.50
CA VAL A 12 -8.11 14.03 3.06
C VAL A 12 -6.94 13.04 3.02
N ILE A 13 -6.79 12.21 4.06
CA ILE A 13 -5.76 11.16 4.08
C ILE A 13 -5.96 10.20 2.91
N ALA A 14 -7.19 9.74 2.67
CA ALA A 14 -7.48 8.79 1.61
C ALA A 14 -7.12 9.33 0.22
N VAL A 15 -7.47 10.59 -0.07
CA VAL A 15 -7.13 11.22 -1.36
C VAL A 15 -5.62 11.38 -1.52
N ILE A 16 -4.93 11.91 -0.51
CA ILE A 16 -3.47 12.12 -0.60
C ILE A 16 -2.74 10.78 -0.70
N PHE A 17 -3.16 9.78 0.08
CA PHE A 17 -2.60 8.43 0.02
C PHE A 17 -2.80 7.79 -1.36
N ALA A 18 -3.99 7.92 -1.96
CA ALA A 18 -4.26 7.41 -3.31
C ALA A 18 -3.32 8.02 -4.35
N VAL A 19 -3.06 9.33 -4.28
CA VAL A 19 -2.12 10.00 -5.20
C VAL A 19 -0.68 9.50 -4.99
N ILE A 20 -0.22 9.44 -3.73
CA ILE A 20 1.14 9.00 -3.40
C ILE A 20 1.37 7.56 -3.84
N SER A 21 0.45 6.65 -3.45
CA SER A 21 0.55 5.23 -3.79
C SER A 21 0.50 5.02 -5.30
N GLN A 22 -0.42 5.68 -6.01
CA GLN A 22 -0.51 5.55 -7.47
C GLN A 22 0.77 6.04 -8.17
N GLY A 23 1.37 7.14 -7.70
CA GLY A 23 2.64 7.62 -8.23
C GLY A 23 3.76 6.60 -8.05
N ILE A 24 3.86 6.00 -6.86
CA ILE A 24 4.85 4.97 -6.56
C ILE A 24 4.62 3.71 -7.40
N HIS A 25 3.38 3.21 -7.47
CA HIS A 25 2.99 2.09 -8.32
C HIS A 25 3.33 2.31 -9.79
N THR A 26 3.11 3.51 -10.28
CA THR A 26 3.42 3.86 -11.67
C THR A 26 4.94 3.81 -11.93
N ILE A 27 5.75 4.34 -11.00
CA ILE A 27 7.21 4.30 -11.12
C ILE A 27 7.73 2.86 -11.03
N ALA A 28 7.24 2.08 -10.07
CA ALA A 28 7.63 0.68 -9.86
C ALA A 28 7.27 -0.19 -11.07
N ALA A 29 6.10 0.01 -11.68
CA ALA A 29 5.65 -0.72 -12.86
C ALA A 29 6.65 -0.62 -14.02
N PHE A 30 7.32 0.53 -14.23
CA PHE A 30 8.35 0.67 -15.27
C PHE A 30 9.57 -0.24 -15.02
N LEU A 31 9.94 -0.46 -13.75
CA LEU A 31 11.07 -1.32 -13.38
C LEU A 31 10.71 -2.81 -13.46
N GLU A 32 9.44 -3.12 -13.26
CA GLU A 32 8.92 -4.49 -13.13
C GLU A 32 8.29 -5.01 -14.43
N MET A 33 8.05 -4.17 -15.43
CA MET A 33 7.28 -4.49 -16.64
C MET A 33 7.73 -5.78 -17.32
N LYS A 34 9.03 -6.06 -17.32
CA LYS A 34 9.61 -7.29 -17.89
C LYS A 34 9.03 -8.57 -17.29
N TYR A 35 8.67 -8.59 -16.00
CA TYR A 35 8.10 -9.77 -15.35
C TYR A 35 6.63 -9.98 -15.70
N TYR A 36 5.87 -8.90 -15.86
CA TYR A 36 4.46 -8.98 -16.26
C TYR A 36 4.28 -9.43 -17.72
N LEU A 37 5.34 -9.39 -18.53
CA LEU A 37 5.34 -9.82 -19.93
C LEU A 37 5.85 -11.25 -20.13
N MET A 38 6.35 -11.91 -19.09
CA MET A 38 6.85 -13.29 -19.16
C MET A 38 5.65 -14.27 -19.18
N PRO A 39 5.48 -15.08 -20.25
CA PRO A 39 4.31 -15.95 -20.40
C PRO A 39 4.14 -16.97 -19.28
N GLU A 40 5.24 -17.43 -18.69
CA GLU A 40 5.26 -18.40 -17.58
C GLU A 40 4.53 -17.90 -16.31
N TYR A 41 4.33 -16.59 -16.15
CA TYR A 41 3.63 -16.00 -15.00
C TYR A 41 2.18 -15.60 -15.29
N PHE A 42 1.67 -15.79 -16.51
CA PHE A 42 0.32 -15.33 -16.86
C PHE A 42 -0.78 -16.03 -16.06
N SER A 43 -0.55 -17.26 -15.62
CA SER A 43 -1.52 -18.04 -14.85
C SER A 43 -1.64 -17.61 -13.39
N VAL A 44 -0.65 -16.89 -12.84
CA VAL A 44 -0.68 -16.47 -11.43
C VAL A 44 -1.39 -15.14 -11.21
N TRP A 45 -1.59 -14.36 -12.27
CA TRP A 45 -2.27 -13.07 -12.19
C TRP A 45 -3.77 -13.27 -11.99
N SER A 46 -4.36 -12.43 -11.13
CA SER A 46 -5.82 -12.43 -10.98
C SER A 46 -6.48 -12.06 -12.31
N LYS A 47 -7.64 -12.67 -12.61
CA LYS A 47 -8.45 -12.29 -13.78
C LYS A 47 -8.94 -10.84 -13.72
N LEU A 48 -8.94 -10.24 -12.54
CA LEU A 48 -9.24 -8.81 -12.35
C LEU A 48 -8.11 -7.92 -12.89
N MET A 49 -6.86 -8.34 -12.69
CA MET A 49 -5.68 -7.62 -13.15
C MET A 49 -5.37 -7.91 -14.62
N MET A 50 -5.35 -9.20 -15.01
CA MET A 50 -5.05 -9.65 -16.36
C MET A 50 -6.11 -10.66 -16.83
N PRO A 51 -7.25 -10.20 -17.38
CA PRO A 51 -8.28 -11.10 -17.90
C PRO A 51 -7.84 -11.87 -19.16
N GLY A 52 -6.77 -11.41 -19.82
CA GLY A 52 -6.08 -12.06 -20.93
C GLY A 52 -4.67 -11.50 -21.11
N PRO A 53 -3.90 -11.99 -22.10
CA PRO A 53 -2.58 -11.45 -22.40
C PRO A 53 -2.68 -9.98 -22.82
N GLY A 54 -2.00 -9.10 -22.09
CA GLY A 54 -2.02 -7.66 -22.36
C GLY A 54 -2.00 -6.80 -21.10
N PRO A 55 -2.09 -5.47 -21.26
CA PRO A 55 -2.10 -4.56 -20.13
C PRO A 55 -3.40 -4.70 -19.29
N PRO A 56 -3.35 -4.38 -17.99
CA PRO A 56 -4.55 -4.32 -17.17
C PRO A 56 -5.60 -3.35 -17.73
N PRO A 57 -6.90 -3.69 -17.65
CA PRO A 57 -7.96 -2.79 -18.07
C PRO A 57 -8.08 -1.59 -17.12
N LEU A 58 -8.67 -0.48 -17.60
CA LEU A 58 -8.91 0.71 -16.77
C LEU A 58 -9.74 0.40 -15.50
N SER A 59 -10.64 -0.59 -15.58
CA SER A 59 -11.41 -1.06 -14.43
C SER A 59 -10.54 -1.55 -13.28
N PHE A 60 -9.38 -2.15 -13.58
CA PHE A 60 -8.42 -2.56 -12.56
C PHE A 60 -7.81 -1.35 -11.87
N THR A 61 -7.40 -0.32 -12.62
CA THR A 61 -6.87 0.92 -12.05
C THR A 61 -7.86 1.59 -11.10
N LEU A 62 -9.13 1.69 -11.49
CA LEU A 62 -10.18 2.26 -10.64
C LEU A 62 -10.38 1.43 -9.35
N LEU A 63 -10.34 0.10 -9.47
CA LEU A 63 -10.42 -0.79 -8.33
C LEU A 63 -9.21 -0.63 -7.40
N SER A 64 -8.00 -0.51 -7.94
CA SER A 64 -6.78 -0.29 -7.14
C SER A 64 -6.85 1.03 -6.36
N VAL A 65 -7.34 2.11 -6.96
CA VAL A 65 -7.55 3.39 -6.26
C VAL A 65 -8.58 3.25 -5.14
N LEU A 66 -9.67 2.51 -5.37
CA LEU A 66 -10.69 2.25 -4.35
C LEU A 66 -10.11 1.44 -3.18
N VAL A 67 -9.38 0.36 -3.47
CA VAL A 67 -8.70 -0.46 -2.45
C VAL A 67 -7.68 0.37 -1.68
N GLY A 68 -6.93 1.24 -2.35
CA GLY A 68 -6.01 2.19 -1.71
C GLY A 68 -6.73 3.15 -0.76
N THR A 69 -7.88 3.68 -1.18
CA THR A 69 -8.72 4.56 -0.35
C THR A 69 -9.21 3.84 0.91
N VAL A 70 -9.72 2.61 0.76
CA VAL A 70 -10.16 1.79 1.90
C VAL A 70 -8.98 1.48 2.84
N THR A 71 -7.83 1.13 2.27
CA THR A 71 -6.59 0.88 3.03
C THR A 71 -6.18 2.10 3.86
N ALA A 72 -6.24 3.30 3.28
CA ALA A 72 -5.92 4.53 4.00
C ALA A 72 -6.83 4.78 5.21
N VAL A 73 -8.13 4.48 5.07
CA VAL A 73 -9.10 4.56 6.17
C VAL A 73 -8.78 3.52 7.25
N ILE A 74 -8.47 2.28 6.86
CA ILE A 74 -8.08 1.22 7.80
C ILE A 74 -6.82 1.62 8.58
N TYR A 75 -5.78 2.10 7.89
CA TYR A 75 -4.54 2.55 8.52
C TYR A 75 -4.76 3.74 9.44
N SER A 76 -5.62 4.69 9.05
CA SER A 76 -6.00 5.83 9.88
C SER A 76 -6.67 5.38 11.18
N PHE A 77 -7.59 4.41 11.09
CA PHE A 77 -8.25 3.85 12.27
C PHE A 77 -7.26 3.07 13.15
N ALA A 78 -6.40 2.26 12.55
CA ALA A 78 -5.35 1.53 13.27
C ALA A 78 -4.44 2.49 14.04
N TYR A 79 -4.07 3.64 13.44
CA TYR A 79 -3.30 4.67 14.14
C TYR A 79 -4.00 5.14 15.41
N LEU A 80 -5.28 5.50 15.34
CA LEU A 80 -6.03 6.01 16.51
C LEU A 80 -6.06 5.01 17.68
N LEU A 81 -6.07 3.70 17.38
CA LEU A 81 -6.04 2.65 18.40
C LEU A 81 -4.68 2.53 19.09
N VAL A 82 -3.59 2.70 18.32
CA VAL A 82 -2.22 2.40 18.79
C VAL A 82 -1.37 3.65 19.04
N MET A 83 -1.86 4.85 18.72
CA MET A 83 -1.06 6.09 18.70
C MET A 83 -0.36 6.44 20.02
N LYS A 84 -0.85 5.93 21.15
CA LYS A 84 -0.22 6.12 22.48
C LYS A 84 1.04 5.28 22.66
N TRP A 85 1.18 4.20 21.90
CA TRP A 85 2.25 3.21 21.99
C TRP A 85 3.32 3.41 20.91
N ILE A 86 3.04 4.23 19.90
CA ILE A 86 4.01 4.51 18.83
C ILE A 86 5.07 5.49 19.34
N PRO A 87 6.35 5.10 19.41
CA PRO A 87 7.41 5.97 19.88
C PRO A 87 7.73 7.08 18.87
N GLY A 88 8.16 8.24 19.36
CA GLY A 88 8.66 9.33 18.52
C GLY A 88 8.39 10.70 19.14
N SER A 89 9.42 11.54 19.21
CA SER A 89 9.34 12.90 19.76
C SER A 89 8.81 13.94 18.76
N SER A 90 8.77 13.61 17.47
CA SER A 90 8.22 14.46 16.41
C SER A 90 7.23 13.70 15.55
N SER A 91 6.30 14.41 14.91
CA SER A 91 5.30 13.80 14.01
C SER A 91 5.95 13.00 12.89
N LEU A 92 7.11 13.43 12.39
CA LEU A 92 7.87 12.70 11.37
C LEU A 92 8.38 11.35 11.90
N LYS A 93 9.06 11.33 13.06
CA LYS A 93 9.58 10.09 13.65
C LYS A 93 8.45 9.14 14.04
N LYS A 94 7.39 9.68 14.66
CA LYS A 94 6.22 8.90 15.06
C LYS A 94 5.50 8.31 13.84
N GLY A 95 5.36 9.09 12.76
CA GLY A 95 4.79 8.63 11.50
C GLY A 95 5.62 7.55 10.82
N ALA A 96 6.95 7.73 10.75
CA ALA A 96 7.84 6.71 10.21
C ALA A 96 7.76 5.40 11.01
N ASN A 97 7.78 5.47 12.35
CA ASN A 97 7.64 4.30 13.21
C ASN A 97 6.29 3.60 13.05
N PHE A 98 5.20 4.36 12.92
CA PHE A 98 3.88 3.79 12.63
C PHE A 98 3.85 3.10 11.26
N GLY A 99 4.41 3.73 10.22
CA GLY A 99 4.50 3.14 8.89
C GLY A 99 5.36 1.87 8.84
N LEU A 100 6.48 1.85 9.58
CA LEU A 100 7.28 0.64 9.74
C LEU A 100 6.49 -0.47 10.43
N MET A 101 5.72 -0.15 11.47
CA MET A 101 4.84 -1.12 12.13
C MET A 101 3.79 -1.68 11.15
N LEU A 102 3.14 -0.82 10.35
CA LEU A 102 2.21 -1.27 9.31
C LEU A 102 2.88 -2.20 8.31
N PHE A 103 4.10 -1.87 7.86
CA PHE A 103 4.84 -2.71 6.94
C PHE A 103 5.20 -4.07 7.56
N PHE A 104 5.90 -4.09 8.70
CA PHE A 104 6.41 -5.32 9.30
C PHE A 104 5.31 -6.25 9.80
N VAL A 105 4.22 -5.69 10.34
CA VAL A 105 3.14 -6.49 10.93
C VAL A 105 2.03 -6.77 9.92
N GLY A 106 1.71 -5.81 9.06
CA GLY A 106 0.56 -5.90 8.15
C GLY A 106 0.89 -6.36 6.74
N VAL A 107 2.08 -6.04 6.21
CA VAL A 107 2.38 -6.22 4.77
C VAL A 107 3.43 -7.29 4.53
N LEU A 108 4.56 -7.23 5.24
CA LEU A 108 5.68 -8.15 5.07
C LEU A 108 5.26 -9.63 5.19
N PRO A 109 4.42 -10.06 6.16
CA PRO A 109 3.97 -11.44 6.24
C PRO A 109 3.24 -11.91 4.97
N GLY A 110 2.50 -11.00 4.31
CA GLY A 110 1.83 -11.29 3.04
C GLY A 110 2.82 -11.56 1.90
N TYR A 111 3.88 -10.77 1.78
CA TYR A 111 4.94 -11.03 0.79
C TYR A 111 5.71 -12.33 1.06
N LEU A 112 6.01 -12.61 2.33
CA LEU A 112 6.65 -13.87 2.70
C LEU A 112 5.75 -15.08 2.39
N ALA A 113 4.44 -14.95 2.62
CA ALA A 113 3.48 -15.99 2.22
C ALA A 113 3.43 -16.16 0.69
N LEU A 114 3.47 -15.07 -0.08
CA LEU A 114 3.53 -15.14 -1.54
C LEU A 114 4.75 -15.91 -2.05
N MET A 115 5.92 -15.76 -1.42
CA MET A 115 7.12 -16.53 -1.77
C MET A 115 6.94 -18.04 -1.59
N LEU A 116 6.08 -18.47 -0.66
CA LEU A 116 5.83 -19.88 -0.37
C LEU A 116 4.69 -20.46 -1.21
N LEU A 117 3.74 -19.62 -1.62
CA LEU A 117 2.49 -20.05 -2.23
C LEU A 117 2.45 -19.86 -3.75
N ILE A 118 3.14 -18.84 -4.28
CA ILE A 118 3.05 -18.45 -5.67
C ILE A 118 4.44 -18.52 -6.32
N ASN A 119 4.50 -19.20 -7.47
CA ASN A 119 5.73 -19.33 -8.26
C ASN A 119 6.01 -18.04 -9.06
N LEU A 120 6.48 -17.00 -8.37
CA LEU A 120 6.91 -15.73 -8.96
C LEU A 120 8.42 -15.52 -8.81
N PRO A 121 9.05 -14.70 -9.67
CA PRO A 121 10.44 -14.32 -9.50
C PRO A 121 10.67 -13.67 -8.13
N LEU A 122 11.65 -14.15 -7.38
CA LEU A 122 12.02 -13.55 -6.09
C LEU A 122 12.37 -12.06 -6.22
N GLN A 123 12.95 -11.67 -7.35
CA GLN A 123 13.27 -10.28 -7.64
C GLN A 123 12.03 -9.39 -7.78
N LEU A 124 10.92 -9.91 -8.32
CA LEU A 124 9.66 -9.18 -8.39
C LEU A 124 9.05 -8.97 -7.01
N ILE A 125 9.03 -10.03 -6.19
CA ILE A 125 8.54 -9.94 -4.80
C ILE A 125 9.39 -8.94 -4.00
N PHE A 126 10.70 -8.93 -4.22
CA PHE A 126 11.59 -7.95 -3.60
C PHE A 126 11.25 -6.51 -4.00
N TYR A 127 10.95 -6.24 -5.28
CA TYR A 127 10.49 -4.92 -5.72
C TYR A 127 9.20 -4.50 -4.99
N TRP A 128 8.20 -5.38 -4.92
CA TRP A 128 6.95 -5.11 -4.19
C TRP A 128 7.16 -4.90 -2.69
N MET A 129 8.11 -5.60 -2.08
CA MET A 129 8.47 -5.40 -0.68
C MET A 129 9.05 -4.01 -0.44
N VAL A 130 10.00 -3.57 -1.29
CA VAL A 130 10.60 -2.23 -1.19
C VAL A 130 9.55 -1.16 -1.45
N GLU A 131 8.72 -1.35 -2.48
CA GLU A 131 7.62 -0.47 -2.81
C GLU A 131 6.63 -0.34 -1.65
N GLY A 132 6.19 -1.49 -1.10
CA GLY A 132 5.29 -1.56 0.04
C GLY A 132 5.88 -0.86 1.28
N LEU A 133 7.17 -1.02 1.54
CA LEU A 133 7.86 -0.31 2.62
C LEU A 133 7.77 1.21 2.45
N ILE A 134 8.08 1.72 1.26
CA ILE A 134 8.02 3.15 0.96
C ILE A 134 6.59 3.68 1.14
N ILE A 135 5.60 3.00 0.54
CA ILE A 135 4.19 3.40 0.63
C ILE A 135 3.73 3.44 2.09
N ASN A 136 4.06 2.42 2.89
CA ASN A 136 3.61 2.35 4.28
C ASN A 136 4.29 3.40 5.18
N VAL A 137 5.58 3.67 4.98
CA VAL A 137 6.28 4.74 5.71
C VAL A 137 5.68 6.11 5.39
N LEU A 138 5.42 6.40 4.12
CA LEU A 138 4.79 7.65 3.71
C LEU A 138 3.33 7.75 4.20
N ALA A 139 2.58 6.65 4.19
CA ALA A 139 1.24 6.58 4.78
C ALA A 139 1.28 6.91 6.26
N GLY A 140 2.22 6.32 7.01
CA GLY A 140 2.36 6.59 8.43
C GLY A 140 2.68 8.05 8.73
N ILE A 141 3.60 8.65 7.97
CA ILE A 141 3.92 10.08 8.07
C ILE A 141 2.69 10.96 7.78
N LEU A 142 1.96 10.66 6.70
CA LEU A 142 0.75 11.38 6.31
C LEU A 142 -0.33 11.32 7.40
N ILE A 143 -0.60 10.11 7.90
CA ILE A 143 -1.64 9.86 8.92
C ILE A 143 -1.30 10.62 10.20
N VAL A 144 -0.06 10.51 10.69
CA VAL A 144 0.35 11.20 11.93
C VAL A 144 0.36 12.71 11.75
N ARG A 145 0.69 13.24 10.56
CA ARG A 145 0.64 14.67 10.27
C ARG A 145 -0.78 15.25 10.36
N ILE A 146 -1.81 14.46 10.06
CA ILE A 146 -3.19 14.93 9.97
C ILE A 146 -4.00 14.59 11.24
N LEU A 147 -3.76 13.41 11.84
CA LEU A 147 -4.50 12.94 13.02
C LEU A 147 -3.76 13.11 14.34
N GLY A 148 -2.43 13.25 14.30
CA GLY A 148 -1.55 13.27 15.47
C GLY A 148 -1.40 14.63 16.12
#